data_AF-A0A9P4Z0I4-F1
#
_entry.id   AF-A0A9P4Z0I4-F1
#
_cell.length_a   1.000
_cell.length_b   1.000
_cell.length_c   1.000
_cell.angle_alpha   90.00
_cell.angle_beta   90.00
_cell.angle_gamma   90.00
#
_symmetry.space_group_name_H-M   'P 1'
#
loop_
_entity.id
_entity.type
_entity.pdbx_description
1 polymer ?
#
loop_
_entity_poly.entity_id
_entity_poly.type
_entity_poly.pdbx_seq_one_letter_code
_entity_poly.pdbx_strand_id
1 'polypeptide(L)'
;MERTESGLYISSSTDCSALLHELYTHDSSEDCLTDKEAADLVRAHVLSLRRDSQPARILRSLIHPRHPLHPSSSSSSSATTPTPTSTTTTCTSTSTSSFAPPSYTKDHQPDSLDDAALHSLFGAANALFFANRLSRRVTWDWSSTSKSTSKTACSSSSLSSSSSSSAETRYEAHVVGTTALRRSTGLGGWETLIVLSAPILRDARYSRRLLIATFLHEMIHSFLFVTCGLGHAAAASAAGHHTPGFRAIAETIDGWVGRDLLRLADVEADLEWFRHCRQW
;
A
#
# COMPACT_ATOMS: atom_id res chain seq x y z
N MET A 1 -19.03 14.43 -14.15
CA MET A 1 -18.07 13.43 -14.66
C MET A 1 -18.67 12.06 -14.40
N GLU A 2 -19.18 11.45 -15.46
CA GLU A 2 -19.83 10.12 -15.44
C GLU A 2 -18.87 9.03 -14.96
N ARG A 3 -19.33 8.24 -14.00
CA ARG A 3 -18.73 6.95 -13.63
C ARG A 3 -19.50 5.88 -14.40
N THR A 4 -18.93 5.38 -15.49
CA THR A 4 -19.51 4.27 -16.25
C THR A 4 -19.19 2.95 -15.57
N GLU A 5 -20.24 2.37 -14.99
CA GLU A 5 -20.69 0.97 -15.01
C GLU A 5 -19.65 -0.17 -14.87
N SER A 6 -19.95 -1.03 -13.88
CA SER A 6 -19.44 -2.37 -13.56
C SER A 6 -18.01 -2.52 -13.00
N GLY A 7 -17.59 -1.65 -12.07
CA GLY A 7 -16.47 -2.01 -11.16
C GLY A 7 -16.85 -3.27 -10.36
N LEU A 8 -16.31 -4.44 -10.74
CA LEU A 8 -16.62 -5.71 -10.10
C LEU A 8 -15.92 -5.75 -8.73
N TYR A 9 -16.72 -5.69 -7.67
CA TYR A 9 -16.26 -5.81 -6.29
C TYR A 9 -16.19 -7.29 -5.92
N ILE A 10 -14.98 -7.81 -5.69
CA ILE A 10 -14.83 -9.14 -5.10
C ILE A 10 -14.98 -8.95 -3.59
N SER A 11 -16.20 -9.10 -3.08
CA SER A 11 -16.46 -9.22 -1.64
C SER A 11 -16.88 -10.64 -1.31
N SER A 12 -16.28 -11.15 -0.24
CA SER A 12 -16.39 -12.46 0.40
C SER A 12 -17.65 -13.31 0.12
N SER A 13 -17.38 -14.55 -0.31
CA SER A 13 -18.09 -15.81 -0.05
C SER A 13 -19.28 -16.26 -0.90
N THR A 14 -19.89 -15.45 -1.78
CA THR A 14 -21.06 -15.97 -2.55
C THR A 14 -21.05 -15.62 -4.04
N ASP A 15 -20.39 -14.55 -4.46
CA ASP A 15 -20.51 -14.06 -5.85
C ASP A 15 -19.45 -14.63 -6.81
N CYS A 16 -18.37 -15.24 -6.31
CA CYS A 16 -17.27 -15.75 -7.16
C CYS A 16 -17.70 -16.87 -8.12
N SER A 17 -18.66 -17.72 -7.74
CA SER A 17 -19.07 -18.88 -8.56
C SER A 17 -19.87 -18.46 -9.80
N ALA A 18 -20.76 -17.48 -9.67
CA ALA A 18 -21.51 -16.93 -10.80
C ALA A 18 -20.61 -16.14 -11.77
N LEU A 19 -19.61 -15.43 -11.23
CA LEU A 19 -18.66 -14.62 -12.01
C LEU A 19 -17.68 -15.46 -12.84
N LEU A 20 -17.29 -16.65 -12.34
CA LEU A 20 -16.45 -17.57 -13.10
C LEU A 20 -17.19 -18.13 -14.33
N HIS A 21 -18.51 -18.34 -14.25
CA HIS A 21 -19.29 -18.89 -15.35
C HIS A 21 -19.49 -17.91 -16.52
N GLU A 22 -19.66 -16.61 -16.25
CA GLU A 22 -19.88 -15.60 -17.31
C GLU A 22 -18.62 -15.26 -18.11
N LEU A 23 -17.42 -15.42 -17.54
CA LEU A 23 -16.15 -15.02 -18.19
C LEU A 23 -15.33 -16.19 -18.74
N TYR A 24 -15.63 -17.44 -18.35
CA TYR A 24 -15.02 -18.64 -18.93
C TYR A 24 -15.37 -18.86 -20.40
N THR A 25 -16.40 -18.16 -20.92
CA THR A 25 -16.86 -18.31 -22.31
C THR A 25 -16.01 -17.58 -23.34
N HIS A 26 -15.07 -16.70 -22.95
CA HIS A 26 -14.43 -15.82 -23.94
C HIS A 26 -12.96 -15.42 -23.79
N ASP A 27 -12.12 -16.06 -22.98
CA ASP A 27 -10.69 -15.68 -22.95
C ASP A 27 -9.74 -16.83 -22.63
N SER A 28 -9.45 -17.65 -23.63
CA SER A 28 -8.21 -18.42 -23.72
C SER A 28 -7.05 -17.44 -23.98
N SER A 29 -6.62 -16.71 -22.94
CA SER A 29 -5.44 -15.83 -22.97
C SER A 29 -4.19 -16.68 -22.68
N GLU A 30 -3.44 -17.00 -23.74
CA GLU A 30 -2.25 -17.88 -23.72
C GLU A 30 -1.04 -17.39 -22.87
N ASP A 31 -1.08 -16.22 -22.21
CA ASP A 31 0.10 -15.63 -21.54
C ASP A 31 -0.07 -15.35 -20.02
N CYS A 32 -1.09 -15.89 -19.35
CA CYS A 32 -1.23 -15.73 -17.90
C CYS A 32 -0.26 -16.66 -17.15
N LEU A 33 0.50 -16.10 -16.20
CA LEU A 33 1.36 -16.88 -15.33
C LEU A 33 0.52 -17.66 -14.31
N THR A 34 1.05 -18.79 -13.85
CA THR A 34 0.59 -19.38 -12.60
C THR A 34 1.03 -18.53 -11.41
N ASP A 35 0.30 -18.61 -10.30
CA ASP A 35 0.65 -17.95 -9.04
C ASP A 35 2.07 -18.31 -8.57
N LYS A 36 2.52 -19.54 -8.83
CA LYS A 36 3.87 -19.99 -8.50
C LYS A 36 4.92 -19.29 -9.36
N GLU A 37 4.72 -19.21 -10.67
CA GLU A 37 5.64 -18.52 -11.58
C GLU A 37 5.72 -17.02 -11.28
N ALA A 38 4.57 -16.40 -10.96
CA ALA A 38 4.53 -15.02 -10.52
C ALA A 38 5.36 -14.79 -9.24
N ALA A 39 5.27 -15.71 -8.27
CA ALA A 39 6.09 -15.65 -7.06
C ALA A 39 7.59 -15.86 -7.33
N ASP A 40 7.94 -16.80 -8.21
CA ASP A 40 9.33 -17.05 -8.60
C ASP A 40 9.93 -15.85 -9.35
N LEU A 41 9.15 -15.11 -10.15
CA LEU A 41 9.56 -13.84 -10.76
C LEU A 41 9.89 -12.77 -9.71
N VAL A 42 9.04 -12.59 -8.70
CA VAL A 42 9.30 -11.62 -7.62
C VAL A 42 10.59 -12.00 -6.89
N ARG A 43 10.75 -13.28 -6.53
CA ARG A 43 11.96 -13.76 -5.85
C ARG A 43 13.21 -13.51 -6.67
N ALA A 44 13.21 -13.89 -7.96
CA ALA A 44 14.35 -13.69 -8.84
C ALA A 44 14.71 -12.19 -8.99
N HIS A 45 13.69 -11.34 -9.15
CA HIS A 45 13.86 -9.89 -9.26
C HIS A 45 14.48 -9.29 -7.99
N VAL A 46 13.96 -9.62 -6.82
CA VAL A 46 14.47 -9.13 -5.53
C VAL A 46 15.91 -9.57 -5.28
N LEU A 47 16.27 -10.80 -5.66
CA LEU A 47 17.65 -11.31 -5.53
C LEU A 47 18.63 -10.61 -6.48
N SER A 48 18.16 -10.14 -7.64
CA SER A 48 18.99 -9.41 -8.61
C SER A 48 19.27 -7.96 -8.21
N LEU A 49 18.48 -7.40 -7.28
CA LEU A 49 18.53 -5.99 -6.96
C LEU A 49 19.60 -5.63 -5.94
N ARG A 50 20.24 -4.49 -6.19
CA ARG A 50 21.10 -3.84 -5.20
C ARG A 50 20.30 -3.31 -4.02
N ARG A 51 20.71 -3.70 -2.81
CA ARG A 51 20.07 -3.30 -1.55
C ARG A 51 20.15 -1.81 -1.25
N ASP A 52 21.04 -1.05 -1.88
CA ASP A 52 21.28 0.39 -1.66
C ASP A 52 20.60 1.30 -2.71
N SER A 53 19.75 0.74 -3.58
CA SER A 53 19.02 1.49 -4.59
C SER A 53 18.14 2.60 -3.98
N GLN A 54 17.83 3.63 -4.76
CA GLN A 54 16.94 4.73 -4.32
C GLN A 54 15.55 4.20 -3.86
N PRO A 55 14.86 3.30 -4.60
CA PRO A 55 13.65 2.66 -4.10
C PRO A 55 13.83 1.99 -2.74
N ALA A 56 14.94 1.28 -2.52
CA ALA A 56 15.24 0.64 -1.24
C ALA A 56 15.38 1.66 -0.09
N ARG A 57 16.04 2.79 -0.35
CA ARG A 57 16.19 3.87 0.64
C ARG A 57 14.84 4.53 0.97
N ILE A 58 14.00 4.78 -0.03
CA ILE A 58 12.64 5.32 0.16
C ILE A 58 11.84 4.38 1.05
N LEU A 59 11.74 3.11 0.66
CA LEU A 59 10.93 2.13 1.37
C LEU A 59 11.41 1.96 2.82
N ARG A 60 12.72 1.86 3.05
CA ARG A 60 13.28 1.81 4.41
C ARG A 60 12.95 3.05 5.23
N SER A 61 13.02 4.25 4.65
CA SER A 61 12.71 5.49 5.36
C SER A 61 11.24 5.60 5.75
N LEU A 62 10.33 5.00 4.96
CA LEU A 62 8.90 4.98 5.25
C LEU A 62 8.55 3.94 6.32
N ILE A 63 9.25 2.80 6.34
CA ILE A 63 9.02 1.73 7.33
C ILE A 63 9.70 2.07 8.67
N HIS A 64 10.91 2.64 8.61
CA HIS A 64 11.72 3.02 9.76
C HIS A 64 11.96 4.55 9.72
N PRO A 65 10.95 5.36 10.07
CA PRO A 65 11.14 6.80 10.14
C PRO A 65 12.22 7.10 11.17
N ARG A 66 13.21 7.92 10.79
CA ARG A 66 14.22 8.37 11.75
C ARG A 66 13.53 9.33 12.70
N HIS A 67 13.56 9.03 14.00
CA HIS A 67 13.25 10.06 14.99
C HIS A 67 14.31 11.17 14.88
N PRO A 68 13.91 12.45 14.83
CA PRO A 68 14.85 13.53 15.10
C PRO A 68 15.43 13.24 16.49
N LEU A 69 16.73 12.95 16.55
CA LEU A 69 17.44 12.94 17.82
C LEU A 69 17.21 14.32 18.44
N HIS A 70 16.57 14.35 19.61
CA HIS A 70 16.59 15.53 20.45
C HIS A 70 18.05 16.00 20.55
N PRO A 71 18.35 17.29 20.33
CA PRO A 71 19.70 17.80 20.57
C PRO A 71 19.99 17.62 22.06
N SER A 72 20.73 16.58 22.39
CA SER A 72 21.34 16.45 23.71
C SER A 72 22.29 17.63 23.88
N SER A 73 22.01 18.40 24.93
CA SER A 73 22.81 19.48 25.48
C SER A 73 24.31 19.28 25.25
N SER A 74 24.90 20.07 24.36
CA SER A 74 26.35 20.25 24.32
C SER A 74 26.76 20.93 25.62
N SER A 75 27.30 20.14 26.53
CA SER A 75 28.06 20.64 27.67
C SER A 75 29.20 21.52 27.14
N SER A 76 29.15 22.77 27.56
CA SER A 76 30.18 23.78 27.41
C SER A 76 31.48 23.31 28.06
N SER A 77 32.50 23.07 27.25
CA SER A 77 33.90 23.02 27.69
C SER A 77 34.64 24.22 27.11
N SER A 78 34.79 25.22 27.98
CA SER A 78 35.95 26.08 28.22
C SER A 78 36.86 26.44 27.04
N ALA A 79 36.89 27.75 26.79
CA ALA A 79 37.80 28.49 25.93
C ALA A 79 39.29 28.25 26.21
N THR A 80 40.10 28.18 25.14
CA THR A 80 41.38 28.90 25.02
C THR A 80 41.74 29.10 23.53
N THR A 81 42.22 30.29 23.18
CA THR A 81 42.59 30.80 21.84
C THR A 81 44.04 31.32 21.92
N PRO A 82 44.74 31.79 20.85
CA PRO A 82 44.93 31.39 19.44
C PRO A 82 46.42 30.98 19.18
N THR A 83 46.94 30.62 17.98
CA THR A 83 47.35 31.47 16.82
C THR A 83 48.13 30.60 15.77
N PRO A 84 48.64 31.09 14.61
CA PRO A 84 48.25 30.56 13.28
C PRO A 84 49.41 30.01 12.42
N THR A 85 49.13 29.23 11.37
CA THR A 85 49.99 29.23 10.16
C THR A 85 49.22 28.79 8.92
N SER A 86 49.32 29.62 7.88
CA SER A 86 48.73 29.48 6.56
C SER A 86 49.41 28.40 5.72
N THR A 87 48.66 27.61 4.95
CA THR A 87 49.09 27.20 3.60
C THR A 87 47.89 26.92 2.69
N THR A 88 47.87 27.64 1.59
CA THR A 88 46.97 27.62 0.44
C THR A 88 47.00 26.28 -0.30
N THR A 89 45.84 25.67 -0.63
CA THR A 89 45.66 24.88 -1.87
C THR A 89 44.17 24.78 -2.25
N THR A 90 43.85 25.44 -3.36
CA THR A 90 42.84 25.20 -4.41
C THR A 90 41.62 24.30 -4.11
N CYS A 91 40.44 24.90 -4.11
CA CYS A 91 39.13 24.25 -4.15
C CYS A 91 38.61 24.16 -5.60
N THR A 92 38.36 22.94 -6.07
CA THR A 92 37.56 22.67 -7.27
C THR A 92 36.12 22.43 -6.83
N SER A 93 35.22 23.32 -7.22
CA SER A 93 33.80 23.32 -6.92
C SER A 93 33.05 22.33 -7.82
N THR A 94 32.56 21.23 -7.25
CA THR A 94 31.49 20.42 -7.86
C THR A 94 30.18 20.75 -7.15
N SER A 95 29.30 21.41 -7.88
CA SER A 95 27.95 21.79 -7.49
C SER A 95 27.09 20.59 -7.11
N THR A 96 26.93 20.34 -5.82
CA THR A 96 25.87 19.49 -5.26
C THR A 96 24.60 20.30 -5.12
N SER A 97 23.54 19.87 -5.81
CA SER A 97 22.20 20.46 -5.72
C SER A 97 21.71 20.43 -4.29
N SER A 98 21.49 21.62 -3.71
CA SER A 98 20.82 21.84 -2.44
C SER A 98 19.39 21.30 -2.52
N PHE A 99 19.14 20.15 -1.89
CA PHE A 99 17.79 19.67 -1.62
C PHE A 99 17.36 20.31 -0.30
N ALA A 100 16.56 21.37 -0.37
CA ALA A 100 15.96 21.96 0.82
C ALA A 100 15.07 20.91 1.52
N PRO A 101 15.18 20.71 2.84
CA PRO A 101 14.28 19.83 3.55
C PRO A 101 12.84 20.39 3.48
N PRO A 102 11.81 19.53 3.41
CA PRO A 102 10.43 19.98 3.40
C PRO A 102 10.14 20.77 4.68
N SER A 103 9.55 21.95 4.49
CA SER A 103 9.05 22.80 5.55
C SER A 103 7.98 22.06 6.36
N TYR A 104 8.33 21.67 7.59
CA TYR A 104 7.42 21.05 8.54
C TYR A 104 6.39 22.08 9.01
N THR A 105 5.17 22.01 8.46
CA THR A 105 3.98 22.64 9.07
C THR A 105 3.59 21.83 10.30
N LYS A 106 3.30 22.53 11.40
CA LYS A 106 3.26 22.06 12.78
C LYS A 106 2.12 21.07 13.13
N ASP A 107 1.31 20.63 12.16
CA ASP A 107 0.09 19.84 12.38
C ASP A 107 0.15 18.40 11.85
N HIS A 108 1.25 17.95 11.26
CA HIS A 108 1.40 16.53 10.89
C HIS A 108 1.93 15.73 12.08
N GLN A 109 1.09 14.86 12.64
CA GLN A 109 1.52 13.79 13.52
C GLN A 109 2.66 13.02 12.80
N PRO A 110 3.85 12.87 13.41
CA PRO A 110 5.04 12.31 12.75
C PRO A 110 4.85 10.87 12.23
N ASP A 111 3.80 10.20 12.70
CA ASP A 111 3.40 8.87 12.29
C ASP A 111 2.34 8.84 11.17
N SER A 112 1.79 9.98 10.75
CA SER A 112 0.80 10.00 9.65
C SER A 112 1.50 9.83 8.29
N LEU A 113 1.05 8.84 7.52
CA LEU A 113 1.42 8.68 6.11
C LEU A 113 0.38 9.40 5.26
N ASP A 114 0.82 10.43 4.53
CA ASP A 114 -0.02 11.16 3.59
C ASP A 114 -0.04 10.47 2.20
N ASP A 115 -0.85 11.00 1.29
CA ASP A 115 -0.97 10.44 -0.06
C ASP A 115 0.34 10.55 -0.85
N ALA A 116 1.17 11.57 -0.59
CA ALA A 116 2.49 11.71 -1.21
C ALA A 116 3.46 10.59 -0.77
N ALA A 117 3.42 10.22 0.51
CA ALA A 117 4.15 9.08 1.04
C ALA A 117 3.62 7.75 0.46
N LEU A 118 2.31 7.60 0.27
CA LEU A 118 1.73 6.43 -0.40
C LEU A 118 2.12 6.33 -1.88
N HIS A 119 2.17 7.44 -2.62
CA HIS A 119 2.71 7.45 -3.98
C HIS A 119 4.18 7.02 -4.01
N SER A 120 4.98 7.50 -3.05
CA SER A 120 6.39 7.12 -2.92
C SER A 120 6.54 5.64 -2.55
N LEU A 121 5.68 5.13 -1.66
CA LEU A 121 5.60 3.71 -1.29
C LEU A 121 5.27 2.85 -2.50
N PHE A 122 4.22 3.20 -3.26
CA PHE A 122 3.81 2.48 -4.46
C PHE A 122 4.96 2.40 -5.48
N GLY A 123 5.55 3.55 -5.83
CA GLY A 123 6.63 3.61 -6.80
C GLY A 123 7.85 2.80 -6.37
N ALA A 124 8.26 2.91 -5.11
CA ALA A 124 9.39 2.17 -4.57
C ALA A 124 9.12 0.65 -4.52
N ALA A 125 7.96 0.23 -4.03
CA ALA A 125 7.60 -1.18 -3.93
C ALA A 125 7.40 -1.82 -5.31
N ASN A 126 6.76 -1.13 -6.25
CA ASN A 126 6.59 -1.60 -7.62
C ASN A 126 7.95 -1.81 -8.32
N ALA A 127 8.90 -0.90 -8.12
CA ALA A 127 10.25 -1.05 -8.65
C ALA A 127 11.03 -2.20 -7.97
N LEU A 128 10.93 -2.33 -6.65
CA LEU A 128 11.70 -3.30 -5.87
C LEU A 128 11.17 -4.73 -5.97
N PHE A 129 9.86 -4.92 -5.90
CA PHE A 129 9.26 -6.25 -5.75
C PHE A 129 8.61 -6.71 -7.04
N PHE A 130 7.98 -5.81 -7.80
CA PHE A 130 7.11 -6.18 -8.90
C PHE A 130 7.67 -5.84 -10.29
N ALA A 131 8.97 -5.50 -10.37
CA ALA A 131 9.66 -5.15 -11.62
C ALA A 131 8.89 -4.13 -12.49
N ASN A 132 8.26 -3.15 -11.85
CA ASN A 132 7.41 -2.14 -12.48
C ASN A 132 6.15 -2.66 -13.19
N ARG A 133 5.75 -3.92 -13.01
CA ARG A 133 4.58 -4.52 -13.68
C ARG A 133 3.23 -3.92 -13.24
N LEU A 134 3.18 -3.23 -12.11
CA LEU A 134 1.97 -2.52 -11.65
C LEU A 134 1.81 -1.13 -12.25
N SER A 135 2.77 -0.67 -13.06
CA SER A 135 2.76 0.68 -13.64
C SER A 135 1.55 0.86 -14.55
N ARG A 136 0.76 1.92 -14.30
CA ARG A 136 -0.49 2.22 -15.05
C ARG A 136 -1.57 1.14 -14.96
N ARG A 137 -1.38 0.14 -14.09
CA ARG A 137 -2.30 -0.98 -13.88
C ARG A 137 -3.10 -0.85 -12.58
N VAL A 138 -2.52 -0.14 -11.61
CA VAL A 138 -3.08 -0.02 -10.26
C VAL A 138 -3.43 1.43 -9.97
N THR A 139 -4.62 1.62 -9.41
CA THR A 139 -5.06 2.87 -8.79
C THR A 139 -5.46 2.59 -7.34
N TRP A 140 -5.54 3.60 -6.50
CA TRP A 140 -6.04 3.44 -5.14
C TRP A 140 -6.89 4.62 -4.69
N ASP A 141 -7.79 4.36 -3.75
CA ASP A 141 -8.66 5.37 -3.12
C ASP A 141 -8.93 5.00 -1.65
N TRP A 142 -9.44 5.96 -0.89
CA TRP A 142 -9.84 5.77 0.50
C TRP A 142 -11.35 5.51 0.60
N SER A 143 -11.76 4.50 1.36
CA SER A 143 -13.17 4.38 1.75
C SER A 143 -13.49 5.47 2.78
N SER A 144 -14.54 6.25 2.52
CA SER A 144 -15.03 7.22 3.49
C SER A 144 -15.87 6.51 4.55
N THR A 145 -15.70 6.89 5.82
CA THR A 145 -16.81 6.73 6.76
C THR A 145 -17.88 7.69 6.28
N SER A 146 -19.02 7.19 5.85
CA SER A 146 -20.22 8.01 5.71
C SER A 146 -20.49 8.62 7.10
N LYS A 147 -19.95 9.81 7.36
CA LYS A 147 -20.45 10.66 8.43
C LYS A 147 -21.86 11.00 7.99
N SER A 148 -22.82 10.22 8.47
CA SER A 148 -24.21 10.65 8.55
C SER A 148 -24.18 12.04 9.17
N THR A 149 -24.28 13.06 8.32
CA THR A 149 -24.47 14.43 8.75
C THR A 149 -25.83 14.46 9.41
N SER A 150 -25.84 14.37 10.74
CA SER A 150 -26.92 14.82 11.58
C SER A 150 -27.12 16.32 11.34
N LYS A 151 -27.86 16.64 10.27
CA LYS A 151 -28.47 17.95 10.07
C LYS A 151 -29.95 17.79 10.42
N THR A 152 -30.24 18.17 11.66
CA THR A 152 -31.45 18.85 12.14
C THR A 152 -32.80 18.37 11.61
N ALA A 153 -33.64 17.92 12.55
CA ALA A 153 -35.07 17.72 12.41
C ALA A 153 -35.80 18.83 11.64
N CYS A 154 -36.72 18.44 10.75
CA CYS A 154 -38.14 18.74 10.92
C CYS A 154 -39.02 17.84 10.04
N SER A 155 -40.18 17.52 10.61
CA SER A 155 -41.20 16.60 10.15
C SER A 155 -41.83 16.99 8.82
N SER A 156 -42.09 16.02 7.95
CA SER A 156 -43.45 15.71 7.46
C SER A 156 -43.44 14.54 6.47
N SER A 157 -44.45 13.71 6.64
CA SER A 157 -44.81 12.51 5.89
C SER A 157 -44.92 12.71 4.38
N SER A 158 -44.32 11.79 3.60
CA SER A 158 -44.87 11.29 2.34
C SER A 158 -44.15 10.01 1.92
N LEU A 159 -44.93 8.95 1.72
CA LEU A 159 -44.50 7.68 1.15
C LEU A 159 -44.04 7.91 -0.30
N SER A 160 -42.79 7.59 -0.61
CA SER A 160 -42.42 7.20 -1.97
C SER A 160 -41.37 6.12 -1.93
N SER A 161 -41.74 5.00 -2.53
CA SER A 161 -40.92 3.84 -2.81
C SER A 161 -39.76 4.26 -3.70
N SER A 162 -38.53 4.06 -3.24
CA SER A 162 -37.34 4.18 -4.08
C SER A 162 -36.30 3.19 -3.57
N SER A 163 -36.22 2.07 -4.27
CA SER A 163 -35.14 1.10 -4.26
C SER A 163 -33.80 1.81 -4.49
N SER A 164 -33.05 2.03 -3.42
CA SER A 164 -31.66 2.49 -3.47
C SER A 164 -30.94 1.89 -2.26
N SER A 165 -30.63 0.60 -2.34
CA SER A 165 -29.65 -0.02 -1.45
C SER A 165 -28.58 -0.69 -2.30
N SER A 166 -27.34 -0.66 -1.79
CA SER A 166 -26.33 -1.73 -1.90
C SER A 166 -24.92 -1.32 -2.31
N ALA A 167 -24.59 -0.03 -2.44
CA ALA A 167 -23.19 0.41 -2.60
C ALA A 167 -22.60 1.06 -1.34
N GLU A 168 -23.40 1.82 -0.58
CA GLU A 168 -22.90 2.70 0.48
C GLU A 168 -22.63 1.99 1.84
N THR A 169 -23.23 0.83 2.09
CA THR A 169 -23.21 0.17 3.43
C THR A 169 -22.21 -0.99 3.55
N ARG A 170 -21.39 -1.28 2.51
CA ARG A 170 -20.65 -2.55 2.43
C ARG A 170 -19.20 -2.52 2.95
N TYR A 171 -18.74 -1.42 3.52
CA TYR A 171 -17.49 -1.43 4.28
C TYR A 171 -17.79 -1.92 5.69
N GLU A 172 -17.91 -3.24 5.84
CA GLU A 172 -17.87 -3.87 7.17
C GLU A 172 -16.67 -3.30 7.93
N ALA A 173 -16.89 -2.91 9.18
CA ALA A 173 -15.91 -2.21 10.03
C ALA A 173 -14.63 -3.02 10.35
N HIS A 174 -14.42 -4.16 9.68
CA HIS A 174 -13.33 -5.11 9.88
C HIS A 174 -12.38 -5.23 8.69
N VAL A 175 -12.75 -4.74 7.50
CA VAL A 175 -11.89 -4.87 6.32
C VAL A 175 -10.94 -3.67 6.22
N VAL A 176 -9.63 -3.93 6.30
CA VAL A 176 -8.60 -2.88 6.26
C VAL A 176 -8.30 -2.39 4.84
N GLY A 177 -8.38 -3.27 3.85
CA GLY A 177 -8.16 -2.97 2.45
C GLY A 177 -8.87 -3.99 1.55
N THR A 178 -9.13 -3.62 0.30
CA THR A 178 -9.62 -4.54 -0.73
C THR A 178 -8.99 -4.23 -2.08
N THR A 179 -8.87 -5.26 -2.92
CA THR A 179 -8.46 -5.12 -4.33
C THR A 179 -9.60 -5.51 -5.26
N ALA A 180 -10.13 -4.53 -5.99
CA ALA A 180 -11.11 -4.73 -7.05
C ALA A 180 -10.43 -4.88 -8.42
N LEU A 181 -11.08 -5.59 -9.33
CA LEU A 181 -10.52 -5.98 -10.63
C LEU A 181 -11.40 -5.49 -11.79
N ARG A 182 -10.79 -5.00 -12.87
CA ARG A 182 -11.49 -4.69 -14.12
C ARG A 182 -10.61 -4.97 -15.35
N ARG A 183 -11.25 -5.15 -16.51
CA ARG A 183 -10.52 -5.20 -17.80
C ARG A 183 -9.91 -3.84 -18.11
N SER A 184 -8.67 -3.83 -18.58
CA SER A 184 -8.04 -2.61 -19.08
C SER A 184 -8.66 -2.22 -20.43
N THR A 185 -9.06 -0.96 -20.57
CA THR A 185 -9.60 -0.42 -21.83
C THR A 185 -8.51 -0.02 -22.82
N GLY A 186 -7.25 0.14 -22.37
CA GLY A 186 -6.16 0.67 -23.21
C GLY A 186 -4.88 -0.16 -23.26
N LEU A 187 -4.67 -1.10 -22.33
CA LEU A 187 -3.42 -1.89 -22.24
C LEU A 187 -3.63 -3.40 -22.41
N GLY A 188 -4.86 -3.84 -22.71
CA GLY A 188 -5.26 -5.26 -22.65
C GLY A 188 -5.14 -5.85 -21.24
N GLY A 189 -5.58 -7.08 -21.01
CA GLY A 189 -5.48 -7.72 -19.69
C GLY A 189 -6.26 -6.98 -18.59
N TRP A 190 -5.67 -6.89 -17.39
CA TRP A 190 -6.35 -6.45 -16.17
C TRP A 190 -5.76 -5.18 -15.56
N GLU A 191 -6.61 -4.43 -14.85
CA GLU A 191 -6.30 -3.30 -13.99
C GLU A 191 -6.97 -3.50 -12.63
N THR A 192 -6.37 -2.96 -11.58
CA THR A 192 -6.91 -3.06 -10.22
C THR A 192 -7.11 -1.72 -9.55
N LEU A 193 -8.06 -1.70 -8.61
CA LEU A 193 -8.32 -0.60 -7.69
C LEU A 193 -8.15 -1.11 -6.26
N ILE A 194 -7.20 -0.52 -5.54
CA ILE A 194 -7.01 -0.76 -4.11
C ILE A 194 -7.91 0.23 -3.34
N VAL A 195 -8.79 -0.26 -2.49
CA VAL A 195 -9.59 0.59 -1.59
C VAL A 195 -9.11 0.42 -0.16
N LEU A 196 -8.66 1.50 0.46
CA LEU A 196 -8.09 1.51 1.81
C LEU A 196 -9.11 2.03 2.83
N SER A 197 -9.27 1.33 3.96
CA SER A 197 -10.18 1.74 5.03
C SER A 197 -9.66 2.96 5.79
N ALA A 198 -10.14 4.17 5.44
CA ALA A 198 -9.79 5.38 6.20
C ALA A 198 -10.15 5.28 7.70
N PRO A 199 -11.31 4.73 8.13
CA PRO A 199 -11.62 4.64 9.56
C PRO A 199 -10.66 3.74 10.35
N ILE A 200 -10.11 2.68 9.76
CA ILE A 200 -9.19 1.77 10.46
C ILE A 200 -7.75 2.24 10.33
N LEU A 201 -7.32 2.56 9.11
CA LEU A 201 -5.91 2.83 8.79
C LEU A 201 -5.44 4.23 9.22
N ARG A 202 -6.38 5.15 9.50
CA ARG A 202 -6.08 6.47 10.09
C ARG A 202 -6.38 6.54 11.59
N ASP A 203 -6.77 5.44 12.21
CA ASP A 203 -6.96 5.38 13.66
C ASP A 203 -5.60 5.47 14.37
N ALA A 204 -5.45 6.48 15.24
CA ALA A 204 -4.22 6.76 15.97
C ALA A 204 -3.77 5.65 16.92
N ARG A 205 -4.61 4.63 17.19
CA ARG A 205 -4.23 3.45 17.99
C ARG A 205 -3.28 2.53 17.23
N TYR A 206 -3.31 2.55 15.90
CA TYR A 206 -2.46 1.71 15.05
C TYR A 206 -1.27 2.50 14.53
N SER A 207 -0.13 1.84 14.48
CA SER A 207 1.08 2.37 13.86
C SER A 207 0.94 2.44 12.35
N ARG A 208 1.65 3.39 11.73
CA ARG A 208 1.78 3.52 10.28
C ARG A 208 2.18 2.23 9.56
N ARG A 209 2.81 1.28 10.27
CA ARG A 209 3.12 -0.06 9.75
C ARG A 209 1.87 -0.80 9.29
N LEU A 210 0.71 -0.59 9.92
CA LEU A 210 -0.54 -1.20 9.47
C LEU A 210 -0.93 -0.73 8.08
N LEU A 211 -0.86 0.59 7.83
CA LEU A 211 -1.15 1.16 6.52
C LEU A 211 -0.15 0.69 5.47
N ILE A 212 1.15 0.64 5.80
CA ILE A 212 2.16 0.10 4.88
C ILE A 212 1.91 -1.37 4.58
N ALA A 213 1.64 -2.18 5.61
CA ALA A 213 1.39 -3.61 5.48
C ALA A 213 0.14 -3.86 4.63
N THR A 214 -0.96 -3.18 4.92
CA THR A 214 -2.21 -3.28 4.15
C THR A 214 -1.99 -2.87 2.71
N PHE A 215 -1.33 -1.74 2.45
CA PHE A 215 -1.11 -1.30 1.08
C PHE A 215 -0.22 -2.27 0.29
N LEU A 216 0.84 -2.81 0.91
CA LEU A 216 1.68 -3.82 0.26
C LEU A 216 0.94 -5.14 0.06
N HIS A 217 0.08 -5.55 1.00
CA HIS A 217 -0.80 -6.72 0.87
C HIS A 217 -1.68 -6.61 -0.38
N GLU A 218 -2.37 -5.48 -0.54
CA GLU A 218 -3.20 -5.22 -1.71
C GLU A 218 -2.38 -5.08 -3.01
N MET A 219 -1.13 -4.61 -2.93
CA MET A 219 -0.22 -4.62 -4.08
C MET A 219 0.16 -6.05 -4.51
N ILE A 220 0.29 -7.01 -3.59
CA ILE A 220 0.53 -8.43 -3.93
C ILE A 220 -0.68 -8.98 -4.69
N HIS A 221 -1.90 -8.74 -4.18
CA HIS A 221 -3.13 -9.13 -4.88
C HIS A 221 -3.20 -8.49 -6.27
N SER A 222 -2.93 -7.19 -6.36
CA SER A 222 -2.89 -6.47 -7.63
C SER A 222 -1.90 -7.08 -8.62
N PHE A 223 -0.71 -7.47 -8.14
CA PHE A 223 0.29 -8.13 -8.97
C PHE A 223 -0.21 -9.45 -9.53
N LEU A 224 -0.74 -10.32 -8.65
CA LEU A 224 -1.25 -11.62 -9.06
C LEU A 224 -2.42 -11.50 -10.03
N PHE A 225 -3.34 -10.55 -9.85
CA PHE A 225 -4.38 -10.30 -10.84
C PHE A 225 -3.83 -9.82 -12.19
N VAL A 226 -2.86 -8.90 -12.18
CA VAL A 226 -2.26 -8.36 -13.41
C VAL A 226 -1.45 -9.43 -14.16
N THR A 227 -0.79 -10.34 -13.47
CA THR A 227 0.08 -11.35 -14.10
C THR A 227 -0.58 -12.69 -14.36
N CYS A 228 -1.51 -13.11 -13.50
CA CYS A 228 -2.15 -14.42 -13.55
C CYS A 228 -3.61 -14.35 -14.02
N GLY A 229 -4.21 -13.15 -14.09
CA GLY A 229 -5.59 -12.96 -14.48
C GLY A 229 -6.60 -13.60 -13.51
N LEU A 230 -7.75 -14.03 -14.04
CA LEU A 230 -8.83 -14.65 -13.24
C LEU A 230 -8.48 -16.03 -12.70
N GLY A 231 -7.43 -16.69 -13.22
CA GLY A 231 -6.92 -17.93 -12.64
C GLY A 231 -6.53 -17.76 -11.18
N HIS A 232 -5.98 -16.59 -10.81
CA HIS A 232 -5.72 -16.23 -9.43
C HIS A 232 -7.01 -16.07 -8.61
N ALA A 233 -8.04 -15.39 -9.15
CA ALA A 233 -9.31 -15.19 -8.46
C ALA A 233 -9.97 -16.53 -8.08
N ALA A 234 -9.96 -17.50 -9.01
CA ALA A 234 -10.47 -18.84 -8.78
C ALA A 234 -9.66 -19.59 -7.70
N ALA A 235 -8.33 -19.56 -7.79
CA ALA A 235 -7.45 -20.21 -6.82
C ALA A 235 -7.55 -19.59 -5.42
N ALA A 236 -7.66 -18.27 -5.34
CA ALA A 236 -7.81 -17.51 -4.10
C ALA A 236 -9.09 -17.89 -3.36
N SER A 237 -10.22 -18.05 -4.07
CA SER A 237 -11.48 -18.46 -3.47
C SER A 237 -11.42 -19.83 -2.78
N ALA A 238 -10.57 -20.74 -3.25
CA ALA A 238 -10.38 -22.07 -2.63
C ALA A 238 -9.36 -22.06 -1.47
N ALA A 239 -8.49 -21.06 -1.41
CA ALA A 239 -7.35 -21.01 -0.49
C ALA A 239 -7.49 -20.00 0.67
N GLY A 240 -8.70 -19.42 0.85
CA GLY A 240 -8.93 -18.37 1.85
C GLY A 240 -8.33 -17.03 1.43
N HIS A 241 -8.42 -16.68 0.15
CA HIS A 241 -7.89 -15.50 -0.52
C HIS A 241 -6.36 -15.43 -0.66
N HIS A 242 -5.58 -16.10 0.20
CA HIS A 242 -4.12 -16.18 0.06
C HIS A 242 -3.70 -17.49 -0.60
N THR A 243 -3.37 -17.43 -1.89
CA THR A 243 -2.84 -18.59 -2.62
C THR A 243 -1.40 -18.92 -2.18
N PRO A 244 -0.86 -20.09 -2.52
CA PRO A 244 0.56 -20.38 -2.28
C PRO A 244 1.52 -19.35 -2.88
N GLY A 245 1.19 -18.80 -4.07
CA GLY A 245 1.97 -17.73 -4.69
C GLY A 245 1.91 -16.43 -3.88
N PHE A 246 0.72 -16.04 -3.40
CA PHE A 246 0.57 -14.91 -2.48
C PHE A 246 1.49 -15.06 -1.26
N ARG A 247 1.41 -16.20 -0.56
CA ARG A 247 2.21 -16.45 0.66
C ARG A 247 3.71 -16.40 0.36
N ALA A 248 4.15 -16.94 -0.77
CA ALA A 248 5.56 -16.91 -1.17
C ALA A 248 6.06 -15.48 -1.49
N ILE A 249 5.22 -14.64 -2.10
CA ILE A 249 5.54 -13.23 -2.34
C ILE A 249 5.58 -12.46 -1.02
N ALA A 250 4.58 -12.66 -0.16
CA ALA A 250 4.52 -12.06 1.17
C ALA A 250 5.78 -12.39 1.99
N GLU A 251 6.19 -13.66 2.02
CA GLU A 251 7.43 -14.10 2.70
C GLU A 251 8.68 -13.46 2.09
N THR A 252 8.72 -13.29 0.77
CA THR A 252 9.86 -12.64 0.09
C THR A 252 9.98 -11.17 0.51
N ILE A 253 8.85 -10.45 0.59
CA ILE A 253 8.82 -9.04 1.01
C ILE A 253 9.10 -8.90 2.51
N ASP A 254 8.49 -9.73 3.36
CA ASP A 254 8.76 -9.75 4.80
C ASP A 254 10.22 -10.12 5.08
N GLY A 255 10.82 -11.05 4.34
CA GLY A 255 12.24 -11.36 4.43
C GLY A 255 13.15 -10.19 4.03
N TRP A 256 12.70 -9.33 3.12
CA TRP A 256 13.45 -8.13 2.72
C TRP A 256 13.32 -7.00 3.74
N VAL A 257 12.12 -6.78 4.28
CA VAL A 257 11.82 -5.72 5.24
C VAL A 257 12.34 -6.06 6.65
N GLY A 258 12.15 -7.30 7.07
CA GLY A 258 12.32 -7.83 8.43
C GLY A 258 11.08 -8.66 8.79
N ARG A 259 11.26 -9.95 9.10
CA ARG A 259 10.20 -10.97 9.14
C ARG A 259 9.02 -10.68 10.09
N ASP A 260 9.23 -9.84 11.10
CA ASP A 260 8.23 -9.54 12.13
C ASP A 260 7.67 -8.11 12.04
N LEU A 261 8.04 -7.34 11.01
CA LEU A 261 7.67 -5.93 10.92
C LEU A 261 6.28 -5.70 10.31
N LEU A 262 6.00 -6.38 9.19
CA LEU A 262 4.79 -6.15 8.39
C LEU A 262 3.85 -7.35 8.33
N ARG A 263 4.35 -8.60 8.47
CA ARG A 263 3.55 -9.82 8.55
C ARG A 263 2.45 -9.86 7.49
N LEU A 264 2.85 -9.71 6.23
CA LEU A 264 1.93 -9.41 5.14
C LEU A 264 0.86 -10.49 4.94
N ALA A 265 1.17 -11.75 5.25
CA ALA A 265 0.19 -12.84 5.18
C ALA A 265 -0.86 -12.82 6.31
N ASP A 266 -0.61 -12.11 7.42
CA ASP A 266 -1.43 -12.17 8.63
C ASP A 266 -2.19 -10.86 8.91
N VAL A 267 -2.06 -9.84 8.05
CA VAL A 267 -2.60 -8.49 8.33
C VAL A 267 -4.11 -8.47 8.55
N GLU A 268 -4.85 -9.36 7.88
CA GLU A 268 -6.31 -9.49 8.03
C GLU A 268 -6.71 -10.28 9.29
N ALA A 269 -5.80 -11.07 9.86
CA ALA A 269 -6.10 -12.00 10.95
C ALA A 269 -5.98 -11.37 12.34
N ASP A 270 -5.04 -10.43 12.55
CA ASP A 270 -4.81 -9.83 13.86
C ASP A 270 -4.19 -8.43 13.78
N LEU A 271 -5.02 -7.39 13.89
CA LEU A 271 -4.58 -5.99 13.89
C LEU A 271 -3.85 -5.58 15.18
N GLU A 272 -3.94 -6.36 16.26
CA GLU A 272 -3.37 -6.01 17.57
C GLU A 272 -1.84 -5.93 17.53
N TRP A 273 -1.19 -6.56 16.55
CA TRP A 273 0.26 -6.48 16.34
C TRP A 273 0.74 -5.10 15.93
N PHE A 274 -0.16 -4.29 15.36
CA PHE A 274 0.17 -2.97 14.87
C PHE A 274 -0.15 -1.86 15.86
N ARG A 275 -0.73 -2.17 17.02
CA ARG A 275 -1.03 -1.16 18.05
C ARG A 275 0.23 -0.57 18.65
N HIS A 276 0.22 0.74 18.91
CA HIS A 276 1.34 1.46 19.52
C HIS A 276 1.70 0.98 20.94
N CYS A 277 0.79 0.31 21.66
CA CYS A 277 0.96 -0.06 23.07
C CYS A 277 1.58 -1.43 23.36
N ARG A 278 2.15 -2.17 22.38
CA ARG A 278 2.98 -3.34 22.72
C ARG A 278 4.41 -2.88 23.02
N GLN A 279 4.63 -2.41 24.24
CA GLN A 279 5.96 -2.42 24.86
C GLN A 279 6.23 -3.86 25.32
N TRP A 280 7.28 -4.48 24.81
CA TRP A 280 7.98 -5.57 25.50
C TRP A 280 9.26 -4.99 26.08
#